data_AF-A0A329R1W0-F1
#
_entry.id   AF-A0A329R1W0-F1
#
_cell.length_a   1.000
_cell.length_b   1.000
_cell.length_c   1.000
_cell.angle_alpha   90.00
_cell.angle_beta   90.00
_cell.angle_gamma   90.00
#
_symmetry.space_group_name_H-M   'P 1'
#
loop_
_entity.id
_entity.type
_entity.pdbx_description
1 polymer ?
#
loop_
_entity_poly.entity_id
_entity_poly.type
_entity_poly.pdbx_seq_one_letter_code
_entity_poly.pdbx_strand_id
1 'polypeptide(L)'
;MAGVGAELSTLQELHTTFVNKASDAESIKSEVDSALDNSVWTGANADKFRDAWEEYKQNLNNLRDALDDAANDVKINHNNIAEATGEGDRI
;
A
#
# COMPACT_ATOMS: atom_id res chain seq x y z
N MET A 1 -15.64 -23.58 14.24
CA MET A 1 -16.18 -22.49 13.40
C MET A 1 -15.90 -21.12 14.00
N ALA A 2 -16.03 -20.91 15.33
CA ALA A 2 -15.69 -19.62 15.96
C ALA A 2 -14.25 -19.10 15.68
N GLY A 3 -13.26 -19.99 15.56
CA GLY A 3 -11.88 -19.60 15.22
C GLY A 3 -11.68 -19.18 13.76
N VAL A 4 -12.46 -19.75 12.83
CA VAL A 4 -12.33 -19.47 11.40
C VAL A 4 -12.86 -18.08 11.08
N GLY A 5 -14.02 -17.69 11.60
CA GLY A 5 -14.55 -16.34 11.42
C GLY A 5 -13.61 -15.26 11.98
N ALA A 6 -12.96 -15.52 13.11
CA ALA A 6 -11.95 -14.62 13.67
C ALA A 6 -10.74 -14.50 12.72
N GLU A 7 -10.23 -15.62 12.19
CA GLU A 7 -9.13 -15.63 11.23
C GLU A 7 -9.47 -14.85 9.95
N LEU A 8 -10.64 -15.10 9.35
CA LEU A 8 -11.13 -14.35 8.18
C LEU A 8 -11.20 -12.85 8.45
N SER A 9 -11.73 -12.43 9.61
CA SER A 9 -11.77 -11.01 9.97
C SER A 9 -10.37 -10.38 10.07
N THR A 10 -9.39 -11.11 10.62
CA THR A 10 -8.01 -10.60 10.70
C THR A 10 -7.36 -10.47 9.32
N LEU A 11 -7.65 -11.39 8.39
CA LEU A 11 -7.16 -11.32 7.02
C LEU A 11 -7.81 -10.16 6.24
N GLN A 12 -9.10 -9.90 6.45
CA GLN A 12 -9.79 -8.75 5.87
C GLN A 12 -9.20 -7.42 6.36
N GLU A 13 -8.91 -7.30 7.65
CA GLU A 13 -8.25 -6.11 8.23
C GLU A 13 -6.85 -5.91 7.66
N LEU A 14 -6.08 -7.00 7.51
CA LEU A 14 -4.75 -6.96 6.92
C LEU A 14 -4.79 -6.53 5.45
N HIS A 15 -5.69 -7.11 4.65
CA HIS A 15 -5.93 -6.70 3.26
C HIS A 15 -6.23 -5.20 3.16
N THR A 16 -7.18 -4.73 3.98
CA THR A 16 -7.56 -3.30 4.02
C THR A 16 -6.37 -2.42 4.38
N THR A 17 -5.53 -2.86 5.31
CA THR A 17 -4.32 -2.13 5.69
C THR A 17 -3.34 -2.02 4.52
N PHE A 18 -3.08 -3.11 3.80
CA PHE A 18 -2.17 -3.10 2.65
C PHE A 18 -2.67 -2.20 1.53
N VAL A 19 -3.95 -2.31 1.14
CA VAL A 19 -4.56 -1.43 0.12
C VAL A 19 -4.45 0.05 0.51
N ASN A 20 -4.78 0.39 1.76
CA ASN A 20 -4.68 1.77 2.23
C ASN A 20 -3.25 2.28 2.20
N LYS A 21 -2.26 1.47 2.60
CA LYS A 21 -0.86 1.88 2.64
C LYS A 21 -0.22 1.96 1.25
N ALA A 22 -0.66 1.14 0.30
CA ALA A 22 -0.28 1.29 -1.10
C ALA A 22 -0.78 2.64 -1.66
N SER A 23 -2.04 3.00 -1.37
CA SER A 23 -2.60 4.30 -1.74
C SER A 23 -1.87 5.46 -1.07
N ASP A 24 -1.52 5.34 0.21
CA ASP A 24 -0.74 6.38 0.92
C ASP A 24 0.63 6.61 0.25
N ALA A 25 1.32 5.54 -0.17
CA ALA A 25 2.61 5.66 -0.85
C ALA A 25 2.50 6.41 -2.19
N GLU A 26 1.45 6.15 -2.98
CA GLU A 26 1.18 6.88 -4.22
C GLU A 26 0.82 8.36 -3.93
N SER A 27 0.00 8.63 -2.91
CA SER A 27 -0.37 9.99 -2.51
C SER A 27 0.84 10.81 -2.10
N ILE A 28 1.73 10.25 -1.25
CA ILE A 28 2.99 10.93 -0.86
C ILE A 28 3.80 11.30 -2.09
N LYS A 29 3.94 10.38 -3.05
CA LYS A 29 4.67 10.63 -4.29
C LYS A 29 4.05 11.80 -5.07
N SER A 30 2.75 11.74 -5.33
CA SER A 30 2.04 12.73 -6.12
C SER A 30 1.99 14.11 -5.47
N GLU A 31 1.79 14.19 -4.15
CA GLU A 31 1.72 15.45 -3.42
C GLU A 31 3.08 16.15 -3.40
N VAL A 32 4.15 15.40 -3.16
CA VAL A 32 5.51 15.96 -3.13
C VAL A 32 5.94 16.37 -4.55
N ASP A 33 5.70 15.58 -5.58
CA ASP A 33 5.98 15.96 -6.98
C ASP A 33 5.26 17.27 -7.34
N SER A 34 3.96 17.36 -7.05
CA SER A 34 3.17 18.57 -7.31
C SER A 34 3.70 19.79 -6.53
N ALA A 35 4.06 19.63 -5.26
CA ALA A 35 4.61 20.72 -4.46
C ALA A 35 5.99 21.18 -4.97
N LEU A 36 6.83 20.23 -5.41
CA LEU A 36 8.15 20.51 -5.98
C LEU A 36 8.06 21.26 -7.31
N ASP A 37 7.08 20.92 -8.16
CA ASP A 37 6.87 21.57 -9.46
C ASP A 37 6.27 22.97 -9.34
N ASN A 38 5.43 23.18 -8.32
CA ASN A 38 4.74 24.46 -8.09
C ASN A 38 5.51 25.44 -7.18
N SER A 39 6.72 25.10 -6.73
CA SER A 39 7.50 25.92 -5.81
C SER A 39 8.76 26.50 -6.45
N VAL A 40 9.02 27.79 -6.18
CA VAL A 40 10.30 28.44 -6.51
C VAL A 40 11.28 28.24 -5.34
N TRP A 41 11.62 26.98 -5.06
CA TRP A 41 12.63 26.61 -4.07
C TRP A 41 13.95 26.28 -4.77
N THR A 42 14.96 27.14 -4.57
CA THR A 42 16.27 27.06 -5.24
C THR A 42 17.42 27.08 -4.24
N GLY A 43 18.60 26.66 -4.70
CA GLY A 43 19.84 26.61 -3.92
C GLY A 43 20.26 25.19 -3.55
N ALA A 44 21.47 25.05 -3.01
CA ALA A 44 22.12 23.75 -2.82
C ALA A 44 21.29 22.70 -2.04
N ASN A 45 20.48 23.13 -1.07
CA ASN A 45 19.61 22.23 -0.32
C ASN A 45 18.39 21.77 -1.15
N ALA A 46 17.86 22.64 -2.01
CA ALA A 46 16.77 22.31 -2.92
C ALA A 46 17.25 21.28 -3.95
N ASP A 47 18.41 21.51 -4.55
CA ASP A 47 19.03 20.60 -5.52
C ASP A 47 19.30 19.23 -4.88
N LYS A 48 19.94 19.21 -3.70
CA LYS A 48 20.20 17.97 -2.95
C LYS A 48 18.92 17.19 -2.65
N PHE A 49 17.83 17.87 -2.28
CA PHE A 49 16.58 17.19 -2.01
C PHE A 49 15.95 16.64 -3.29
N ARG A 50 15.92 17.40 -4.38
CA ARG A 50 15.37 16.96 -5.67
C ARG A 50 16.13 15.74 -6.21
N ASP A 51 17.45 15.71 -6.08
CA ASP A 51 18.26 14.56 -6.45
C ASP A 51 17.91 13.32 -5.62
N ALA A 52 17.81 13.47 -4.29
CA ALA A 52 17.42 12.38 -3.41
C ALA A 52 15.96 11.92 -3.61
N TRP A 53 15.09 12.84 -4.02
CA TRP A 53 13.68 12.57 -4.24
C TRP A 53 13.47 11.55 -5.37
N GLU A 54 14.30 11.55 -6.42
CA GLU A 54 14.24 10.52 -7.47
C GLU A 54 14.40 9.09 -6.92
N GLU A 55 15.30 8.89 -5.96
CA GLU A 55 15.47 7.60 -5.28
C GLU A 55 14.25 7.28 -4.40
N TYR A 56 13.76 8.27 -3.64
CA TYR A 56 12.60 8.08 -2.76
C TYR A 56 11.34 7.72 -3.55
N LYS A 57 11.13 8.31 -4.73
CA LYS A 57 10.03 7.94 -5.64
C LYS A 57 10.10 6.47 -6.03
N GLN A 58 11.28 5.99 -6.40
CA GLN A 58 11.44 4.57 -6.75
C GLN A 58 11.15 3.68 -5.54
N ASN A 59 11.60 4.06 -4.35
CA ASN A 59 11.31 3.31 -3.12
C ASN A 59 9.81 3.30 -2.77
N LEU A 60 9.09 4.41 -3.00
CA LEU A 60 7.63 4.48 -2.83
C LEU A 60 6.90 3.61 -3.84
N ASN A 61 7.32 3.60 -5.11
CA ASN A 61 6.76 2.68 -6.11
C ASN A 61 6.98 1.22 -5.70
N ASN A 62 8.20 0.86 -5.29
CA ASN A 62 8.51 -0.50 -4.84
C ASN A 62 7.68 -0.89 -3.62
N LEU A 63 7.48 0.03 -2.66
CA LEU A 63 6.64 -0.20 -1.49
C LEU A 63 5.17 -0.41 -1.87
N ARG A 64 4.64 0.43 -2.76
CA ARG A 64 3.27 0.29 -3.27
C ARG A 64 3.07 -1.06 -3.92
N ASP A 65 3.96 -1.44 -4.85
CA ASP A 65 3.86 -2.70 -5.60
C ASP A 65 3.92 -3.90 -4.63
N ALA A 66 4.81 -3.88 -3.64
CA ALA A 66 4.90 -4.93 -2.62
C ALA A 66 3.64 -5.03 -1.74
N LEU A 67 3.01 -3.91 -1.42
CA LEU A 67 1.76 -3.88 -0.65
C LEU A 67 0.57 -4.38 -1.48
N ASP A 68 0.50 -4.02 -2.76
CA ASP A 68 -0.54 -4.50 -3.69
C ASP A 68 -0.43 -6.01 -3.91
N ASP A 69 0.79 -6.53 -4.12
CA ASP A 69 1.04 -7.97 -4.23
C ASP A 69 0.61 -8.71 -2.96
N ALA A 70 1.01 -8.20 -1.79
CA ALA A 70 0.63 -8.77 -0.51
C ALA A 70 -0.89 -8.70 -0.25
N ALA A 71 -1.57 -7.63 -0.66
CA ALA A 71 -3.01 -7.52 -0.58
C ALA A 71 -3.70 -8.60 -1.43
N ASN A 72 -3.25 -8.80 -2.67
CA ASN A 72 -3.77 -9.85 -3.54
C ASN A 72 -3.59 -11.25 -2.93
N ASP A 73 -2.43 -11.54 -2.36
CA ASP A 73 -2.15 -12.82 -1.69
C ASP A 73 -3.07 -13.04 -0.48
N VAL A 74 -3.24 -12.02 0.37
CA VAL A 74 -4.14 -12.09 1.54
C VAL A 74 -5.59 -12.31 1.12
N LYS A 75 -6.03 -11.64 0.04
CA LYS A 75 -7.37 -11.84 -0.53
C LYS A 75 -7.58 -13.27 -1.03
N ILE A 76 -6.61 -13.81 -1.77
CA ILE A 76 -6.67 -15.20 -2.24
C ILE A 76 -6.76 -16.16 -1.04
N ASN A 77 -5.90 -15.96 -0.03
CA ASN A 77 -5.90 -16.80 1.16
C ASN A 77 -7.24 -16.73 1.92
N HIS A 78 -7.75 -15.53 2.16
CA HIS A 78 -9.05 -15.30 2.81
C HIS A 78 -10.17 -16.06 2.08
N ASN A 79 -10.26 -15.90 0.76
CA ASN A 79 -11.33 -16.50 -0.03
C ASN A 79 -11.23 -18.03 -0.10
N ASN A 80 -10.01 -18.57 -0.13
CA ASN A 80 -9.78 -20.01 -0.08
C ASN A 80 -10.23 -20.61 1.25
N ILE A 81 -9.92 -19.94 2.38
CA ILE A 81 -10.37 -20.37 3.70
C ILE A 81 -11.89 -20.33 3.77
N ALA A 82 -12.51 -19.23 3.37
CA ALA A 82 -13.96 -19.07 3.40
C ALA A 82 -14.67 -20.16 2.58
N GLU A 83 -14.17 -20.46 1.38
CA GLU A 83 -14.70 -21.55 0.55
C GLU A 83 -14.53 -22.93 1.20
N ALA A 84 -13.34 -23.24 1.73
CA ALA A 84 -13.05 -24.53 2.34
C ALA A 84 -13.87 -24.79 3.61
N THR A 85 -14.26 -23.73 4.33
CA THR A 85 -15.03 -23.83 5.57
C THR A 85 -16.52 -23.58 5.40
N GLY A 86 -16.97 -23.25 4.19
CA GLY A 86 -18.37 -22.94 3.89
C GLY A 86 -18.84 -21.59 4.44
N GLU A 87 -17.91 -20.70 4.80
CA GLU A 87 -18.21 -19.32 5.18
C GLU A 87 -18.50 -18.50 3.92
N GLY A 88 -19.52 -17.66 3.96
CA GLY A 88 -19.94 -16.84 2.82
C GLY A 88 -19.14 -15.54 2.65
N ASP A 89 -18.29 -15.21 3.62
CA ASP A 89 -17.58 -13.94 3.67
C ASP A 89 -16.35 -13.96 2.75
N ARG A 90 -16.31 -13.07 1.76
CA ARG A 90 -15.27 -13.01 0.72
C ARG A 90 -14.92 -11.56 0.39
N ILE A 91 -13.63 -11.30 0.14
CA ILE A 91 -13.09 -9.96 -0.16
C ILE A 91 -12.47 -9.90 -1.56
#